data_AF-A0A416TVB5-F1
#
_entry.id   AF-A0A416TVB5-F1
#
_cell.length_a   1.000
_cell.length_b   1.000
_cell.length_c   1.000
_cell.angle_alpha   90.00
_cell.angle_beta   90.00
_cell.angle_gamma   90.00
#
_symmetry.space_group_name_H-M   'P 1'
#
loop_
_entity.id
_entity.type
_entity.pdbx_description
1 polymer ?
#
loop_
_entity_poly.entity_id
_entity_poly.type
_entity_poly.pdbx_seq_one_letter_code
_entity_poly.pdbx_strand_id
1 'polypeptide(L)'
;MRKEWMEPVIEVQEFVANEYVAACESGMVYKFTCDAPGGPLYYYPEGDGKINGEYTGHGSAELLGLFYHPCDAKHEASVTSDFYDGFVDYNHNRRQDPNEGVIVWRGPNNNNGHATIELNMNSWATAKS
;
A
#
# COMPACT_ATOMS: atom_id res chain seq x y z
N MET A 1 -38.62 52.05 5.81
CA MET A 1 -37.19 51.80 6.15
C MET A 1 -36.57 51.06 4.97
N ARG A 2 -35.65 51.70 4.23
CA ARG A 2 -34.90 51.07 3.13
C ARG A 2 -33.85 50.17 3.77
N LYS A 3 -33.86 48.86 3.45
CA LYS A 3 -32.79 47.95 3.84
C LYS A 3 -31.70 48.07 2.78
N GLU A 4 -30.63 48.76 3.13
CA GLU A 4 -29.40 48.81 2.36
C GLU A 4 -28.77 47.41 2.41
N TRP A 5 -28.70 46.76 1.26
CA TRP A 5 -28.06 45.46 1.14
C TRP A 5 -26.55 45.68 1.07
N MET A 6 -25.81 45.15 2.03
CA MET A 6 -24.35 44.98 1.94
C MET A 6 -24.06 43.62 1.33
N GLU A 7 -23.22 43.63 0.31
CA GLU A 7 -22.66 42.45 -0.34
C GLU A 7 -21.71 41.72 0.63
N PRO A 8 -21.89 40.40 0.86
CA PRO A 8 -20.94 39.63 1.65
C PRO A 8 -19.67 39.38 0.82
N VAL A 9 -18.52 39.82 1.35
CA VAL A 9 -17.20 39.47 0.81
C VAL A 9 -16.95 38.00 1.13
N ILE A 10 -16.90 37.16 0.09
CA ILE A 10 -16.55 35.75 0.21
C ILE A 10 -15.03 35.67 0.20
N GLU A 11 -14.43 35.37 1.36
CA GLU A 11 -13.02 35.01 1.44
C GLU A 11 -12.86 33.58 0.90
N VAL A 12 -12.36 33.46 -0.33
CA VAL A 12 -12.04 32.16 -0.93
C VAL A 12 -10.72 31.71 -0.33
N GLN A 13 -10.76 30.80 0.64
CA GLN A 13 -9.59 30.03 1.04
C GLN A 13 -9.11 29.21 -0.16
N GLU A 14 -7.81 29.28 -0.45
CA GLU A 14 -7.16 28.45 -1.45
C GLU A 14 -7.42 26.98 -1.10
N PHE A 15 -8.23 26.31 -1.92
CA PHE A 15 -8.46 24.87 -1.81
C PHE A 15 -7.16 24.18 -2.22
N VAL A 16 -6.34 23.79 -1.24
CA VAL A 16 -5.36 22.73 -1.45
C VAL A 16 -6.16 21.45 -1.64
N ALA A 17 -6.01 20.81 -2.80
CA ALA A 17 -6.65 19.53 -3.07
C ALA A 17 -6.08 18.46 -2.13
N ASN A 18 -6.64 18.33 -0.94
CA ASN A 18 -6.62 17.08 -0.18
C ASN A 18 -7.72 16.18 -0.74
N GLU A 19 -7.67 15.92 -2.05
CA GLU A 19 -8.60 15.00 -2.70
C GLU A 19 -8.11 13.57 -2.42
N TYR A 20 -8.48 13.03 -1.26
CA TYR A 20 -8.70 11.60 -1.16
C TYR A 20 -10.00 11.31 -1.93
N VAL A 21 -9.87 11.22 -3.26
CA VAL A 21 -10.96 10.73 -4.09
C VAL A 21 -10.98 9.23 -3.88
N ALA A 22 -11.95 8.75 -3.11
CA ALA A 22 -12.45 7.39 -3.24
C ALA A 22 -13.17 7.26 -4.59
N ALA A 23 -12.46 7.51 -5.69
CA ALA A 23 -12.88 7.07 -7.00
C ALA A 23 -12.50 5.60 -7.01
N CYS A 24 -13.46 4.74 -7.33
CA CYS A 24 -13.17 3.40 -7.80
C CYS A 24 -12.10 3.55 -8.90
N GLU A 25 -10.81 3.35 -8.58
CA GLU A 25 -9.70 3.36 -9.54
C GLU A 25 -9.77 2.08 -10.38
N SER A 26 -10.94 1.83 -10.97
CA SER A 26 -11.15 0.85 -12.01
C SER A 26 -10.24 1.20 -13.18
N GLY A 27 -9.02 0.68 -13.13
CA GLY A 27 -8.02 0.81 -14.19
C GLY A 27 -6.68 1.41 -13.80
N MET A 28 -6.30 1.55 -12.53
CA MET A 28 -4.89 1.82 -12.20
C MET A 28 -4.12 0.51 -12.03
N VAL A 29 -3.08 0.36 -12.83
CA VAL A 29 -2.14 -0.77 -12.80
C VAL A 29 -0.82 -0.28 -12.22
N TYR A 30 -0.46 -0.78 -11.05
CA TYR A 30 0.82 -0.52 -10.41
C TYR A 30 1.90 -1.45 -10.94
N LYS A 31 3.07 -0.87 -11.23
CA LYS A 31 4.26 -1.61 -11.63
C LYS A 31 5.30 -1.55 -10.51
N PHE A 32 5.58 -2.70 -9.92
CA PHE A 32 6.57 -2.84 -8.85
C PHE A 32 7.56 -3.97 -9.16
N THR A 33 8.73 -3.95 -8.53
CA THR A 33 9.74 -5.01 -8.66
C THR A 33 9.64 -5.94 -7.47
N CYS A 34 9.64 -7.25 -7.68
CA CYS A 34 9.75 -8.23 -6.59
C CYS A 34 11.21 -8.33 -6.15
N ASP A 35 11.62 -7.47 -5.22
CA ASP A 35 13.00 -7.27 -4.77
C ASP A 35 13.18 -7.35 -3.25
N ALA A 36 12.13 -7.74 -2.52
CA ALA A 36 12.25 -7.97 -1.09
C ALA A 36 13.27 -9.09 -0.79
N PRO A 37 14.08 -8.91 0.27
CA PRO A 37 15.13 -9.86 0.56
C PRO A 37 14.54 -11.22 0.95
N GLY A 38 15.28 -12.29 0.65
CA GLY A 38 14.84 -13.65 0.97
C GLY A 38 14.82 -13.93 2.48
N GLY A 39 13.93 -14.82 2.91
CA GLY A 39 13.78 -15.21 4.32
C GLY A 39 12.36 -15.68 4.66
N PRO A 40 12.02 -15.77 5.96
CA PRO A 40 10.65 -16.01 6.41
C PRO A 40 9.77 -14.79 6.13
N LEU A 41 8.92 -14.88 5.10
CA LEU A 41 8.04 -13.78 4.70
C LEU A 41 6.68 -13.91 5.39
N TYR A 42 6.26 -12.82 6.02
CA TYR A 42 4.95 -12.65 6.64
C TYR A 42 4.18 -11.49 6.02
N TYR A 43 2.86 -11.52 6.11
CA TYR A 43 1.97 -10.42 5.71
C TYR A 43 0.78 -10.31 6.65
N TYR A 44 0.10 -9.16 6.65
CA TYR A 44 -1.07 -8.88 7.49
C TYR A 44 -2.36 -8.90 6.66
N PRO A 45 -3.19 -9.97 6.75
CA PRO A 45 -4.40 -10.09 5.92
C PRO A 45 -5.50 -9.08 6.28
N GLU A 46 -5.59 -8.71 7.56
CA GLU A 46 -6.65 -7.82 8.07
C GLU A 46 -6.42 -6.36 7.67
N GLY A 47 -5.21 -6.01 7.26
CA GLY A 47 -4.88 -4.68 6.77
C GLY A 47 -4.90 -3.57 7.83
N ASP A 48 -4.13 -2.56 7.50
CA ASP A 48 -3.99 -1.23 8.08
C ASP A 48 -5.10 -0.20 7.94
N GLY A 49 -5.72 -0.26 6.76
CA GLY A 49 -6.21 0.93 6.07
C GLY A 49 -5.12 1.71 5.31
N LYS A 50 -3.84 1.35 5.46
CA LYS A 50 -2.72 1.85 4.66
C LYS A 50 -1.93 0.68 4.09
N ILE A 51 -1.13 0.97 3.06
CA ILE A 51 -0.12 0.08 2.49
C ILE A 51 1.14 0.91 2.35
N ASN A 52 2.02 0.80 3.34
CA ASN A 52 3.25 1.60 3.45
C ASN A 52 4.41 0.80 4.05
N GLY A 53 4.25 -0.52 4.19
CA GLY A 53 5.22 -1.42 4.80
C GLY A 53 5.35 -1.26 6.30
N GLU A 54 4.42 -0.60 6.99
CA GLU A 54 4.40 -0.49 8.46
C GLU A 54 3.01 -0.85 8.98
N TYR A 55 2.91 -1.96 9.72
CA TYR A 55 1.64 -2.38 10.27
C TYR A 55 1.44 -1.86 11.70
N THR A 56 0.40 -1.04 11.87
CA THR A 56 -0.02 -0.45 13.15
C THR A 56 -1.36 -0.99 13.67
N GLY A 57 -1.94 -1.96 12.96
CA GLY A 57 -3.21 -2.60 13.31
C GLY A 57 -3.09 -3.64 14.44
N HIS A 58 -4.22 -4.32 14.70
CA HIS A 58 -4.34 -5.33 15.76
C HIS A 58 -4.40 -6.78 15.26
N GLY A 59 -4.39 -6.97 13.94
CA GLY A 59 -4.46 -8.28 13.29
C GLY A 59 -3.17 -9.06 13.42
N SER A 60 -3.27 -10.38 13.22
CA SER A 60 -2.12 -11.28 13.25
C SER A 60 -1.45 -11.39 11.88
N ALA A 61 -0.11 -11.44 11.88
CA ALA A 61 0.65 -11.77 10.68
C ALA A 61 0.50 -13.25 10.30
N GLU A 62 0.35 -13.53 9.01
CA GLU A 62 0.34 -14.88 8.46
C GLU A 62 1.64 -15.18 7.73
N LEU A 63 2.18 -16.39 7.96
CA LEU A 63 3.38 -16.86 7.28
C LEU A 63 3.04 -17.21 5.84
N LEU A 64 3.74 -16.56 4.91
CA LEU A 64 3.64 -16.88 3.48
C LEU A 64 4.63 -18.00 3.11
N GLY A 65 5.85 -17.95 3.64
CA GLY A 65 6.84 -19.01 3.42
C GLY A 65 8.13 -18.78 4.20
N LEU A 66 8.71 -19.86 4.75
CA LEU A 66 9.97 -19.80 5.51
C LEU A 66 11.21 -19.55 4.65
N PHE A 67 11.13 -19.90 3.37
CA PHE A 67 12.21 -19.82 2.39
C PHE A 67 11.78 -18.96 1.21
N TYR A 68 11.12 -17.85 1.48
CA TYR A 68 10.76 -16.91 0.42
C TYR A 68 12.04 -16.37 -0.23
N HIS A 69 11.98 -16.23 -1.56
CA HIS A 69 13.01 -15.60 -2.37
C HIS A 69 12.34 -14.67 -3.38
N PRO A 70 12.91 -13.49 -3.65
CA PRO A 70 12.42 -12.62 -4.71
C PRO A 70 12.55 -13.34 -6.06
N CYS A 71 11.67 -12.99 -6.99
CA CYS A 71 11.79 -13.45 -8.38
C CYS A 71 12.55 -12.46 -9.27
N ASP A 72 12.96 -11.32 -8.73
CA ASP A 72 13.68 -10.23 -9.41
C ASP A 72 12.95 -9.69 -10.67
N ALA A 73 11.65 -9.97 -10.78
CA ALA A 73 10.82 -9.60 -11.91
C ALA A 73 9.95 -8.38 -11.58
N LYS A 74 9.60 -7.63 -12.62
CA LYS A 74 8.59 -6.57 -12.53
C LYS A 74 7.20 -7.18 -12.67
N HIS A 75 6.29 -6.78 -11.81
CA HIS A 75 4.90 -7.20 -11.80
C HIS A 75 3.97 -6.04 -12.05
N GLU A 76 2.81 -6.35 -12.60
CA GLU A 76 1.70 -5.43 -12.83
C GLU A 76 0.52 -5.91 -11.98
N ALA A 77 0.03 -5.06 -11.08
CA ALA A 77 -1.05 -5.39 -10.16
C ALA A 77 -2.10 -4.29 -10.13
N SER A 78 -3.37 -4.68 -10.02
CA SER A 78 -4.50 -3.76 -9.95
C SER A 78 -4.74 -3.28 -8.52
N VAL A 79 -5.21 -2.04 -8.36
CA VAL A 79 -5.55 -1.37 -7.09
C VAL A 79 -6.51 -2.12 -6.15
N THR A 80 -7.27 -3.12 -6.63
CA THR A 80 -8.54 -3.50 -5.98
C THR A 80 -8.44 -4.27 -4.67
N SER A 81 -7.24 -4.65 -4.19
CA SER A 81 -6.92 -5.25 -2.86
C SER A 81 -5.74 -6.22 -2.90
N ASP A 82 -4.89 -6.16 -3.93
CA ASP A 82 -3.87 -7.20 -4.12
C ASP A 82 -2.64 -7.04 -3.19
N PHE A 83 -2.52 -5.89 -2.51
CA PHE A 83 -1.38 -5.52 -1.69
C PHE A 83 -1.66 -5.57 -0.19
N TYR A 84 -0.66 -5.98 0.58
CA TYR A 84 -0.68 -6.09 2.03
C TYR A 84 0.62 -5.54 2.62
N ASP A 85 0.57 -4.98 3.82
CA ASP A 85 1.79 -4.79 4.60
C ASP A 85 2.34 -6.16 5.04
N GLY A 86 3.65 -6.27 5.10
CA GLY A 86 4.33 -7.47 5.56
C GLY A 86 5.75 -7.18 6.01
N PHE A 87 6.47 -8.25 6.35
CA PHE A 87 7.85 -8.15 6.82
C PHE A 87 8.62 -9.45 6.57
N VAL A 88 9.94 -9.34 6.47
CA VAL A 88 10.84 -10.50 6.43
C VAL A 88 11.47 -10.68 7.80
N ASP A 89 11.15 -11.78 8.47
CA ASP A 89 11.50 -12.03 9.87
C ASP A 89 12.85 -12.77 9.98
N TYR A 90 13.93 -12.03 10.24
CA TYR A 90 15.27 -12.60 10.36
C TYR A 90 15.60 -13.13 11.76
N ASN A 91 14.91 -12.64 12.79
CA ASN A 91 15.17 -13.02 14.18
C ASN A 91 14.16 -14.06 14.72
N HIS A 92 13.22 -14.48 13.87
CA HIS A 92 12.18 -15.48 14.12
C HIS A 92 11.22 -15.13 15.26
N ASN A 93 11.02 -13.84 15.54
CA ASN A 93 10.11 -13.38 16.59
C ASN A 93 8.63 -13.28 16.13
N ARG A 94 8.37 -13.48 14.83
CA ARG A 94 7.06 -13.42 14.15
C ARG A 94 6.37 -12.07 14.27
N ARG A 95 7.14 -10.99 14.40
CA ARG A 95 6.67 -9.62 14.54
C ARG A 95 7.50 -8.73 13.65
N GLN A 96 6.88 -7.71 13.08
CA GLN A 96 7.61 -6.71 12.31
C GLN A 96 8.53 -5.91 13.23
N ASP A 97 9.84 -5.94 12.95
CA ASP A 97 10.82 -5.03 13.55
C ASP A 97 11.14 -3.84 12.63
N PRO A 98 11.76 -2.76 13.18
CA PRO A 98 12.17 -1.63 12.37
C PRO A 98 13.07 -2.04 11.20
N ASN A 99 12.74 -1.56 10.00
CA ASN A 99 13.41 -1.84 8.71
C ASN A 99 13.18 -3.24 8.12
N GLU A 100 12.28 -4.06 8.66
CA GLU A 100 11.89 -5.35 8.04
C GLU A 100 10.67 -5.23 7.12
N GLY A 101 10.03 -4.06 7.10
CA GLY A 101 8.79 -3.80 6.38
C GLY A 101 8.91 -3.96 4.87
N VAL A 102 7.91 -4.61 4.28
CA VAL A 102 7.75 -4.81 2.84
C VAL A 102 6.29 -4.65 2.45
N ILE A 103 6.03 -4.40 1.17
CA ILE A 103 4.68 -4.52 0.60
C ILE A 103 4.60 -5.87 -0.10
N VAL A 104 3.60 -6.68 0.28
CA VAL A 104 3.37 -8.02 -0.24
C VAL A 104 2.23 -8.00 -1.24
N TRP A 105 2.46 -8.61 -2.41
CA TRP A 105 1.47 -8.90 -3.42
C TRP A 105 1.27 -10.41 -3.55
N ARG A 106 0.02 -10.87 -3.51
CA ARG A 106 -0.31 -12.31 -3.48
C ARG A 106 -0.52 -12.95 -4.86
N GLY A 107 -0.21 -12.20 -5.92
CA GLY A 107 -0.40 -12.63 -7.30
C GLY A 107 -1.88 -12.67 -7.72
N PRO A 108 -2.17 -12.92 -9.01
CA PRO A 108 -3.52 -12.88 -9.56
C PRO A 108 -4.50 -13.90 -8.95
N ASN A 109 -3.96 -14.99 -8.38
CA ASN A 109 -4.74 -16.08 -7.77
C ASN A 109 -4.71 -16.05 -6.23
N ASN A 110 -4.14 -15.00 -5.63
CA ASN A 110 -3.98 -14.84 -4.19
C ASN A 110 -3.21 -15.99 -3.47
N ASN A 111 -2.41 -16.75 -4.22
CA ASN A 111 -1.75 -17.97 -3.76
C ASN A 111 -0.23 -17.95 -3.90
N ASN A 112 0.37 -16.84 -4.31
CA ASN A 112 1.81 -16.72 -4.49
C ASN A 112 2.35 -15.41 -3.91
N GLY A 113 3.39 -15.45 -3.10
CA GLY A 113 3.95 -14.25 -2.50
C GLY A 113 5.02 -13.60 -3.36
N HIS A 114 4.83 -12.32 -3.63
CA HIS A 114 5.82 -11.41 -4.16
C HIS A 114 5.91 -10.24 -3.19
N ALA A 115 7.09 -9.67 -2.99
CA ALA A 115 7.25 -8.57 -2.06
C ALA A 115 8.27 -7.56 -2.56
N THR A 116 8.11 -6.31 -2.15
CA THR A 116 9.01 -5.21 -2.50
C THR A 116 9.37 -4.38 -1.29
N ILE A 117 10.59 -3.84 -1.30
CA ILE A 117 11.09 -2.87 -0.31
C ILE A 117 10.82 -1.41 -0.72
N GLU A 118 10.32 -1.17 -1.94
CA GLU A 118 9.93 0.17 -2.38
C GLU A 118 8.57 0.55 -1.76
N LEU A 119 8.57 0.97 -0.50
CA LEU A 119 7.34 1.18 0.28
C LEU A 119 6.49 2.38 -0.18
N ASN A 120 7.08 3.30 -0.93
CA ASN A 120 6.35 4.47 -1.43
C ASN A 120 5.62 4.13 -2.74
N MET A 121 4.38 3.67 -2.65
CA MET A 121 3.57 3.32 -3.83
C MET A 121 3.38 4.49 -4.83
N ASN A 122 3.52 5.74 -4.39
CA ASN A 122 3.45 6.90 -5.28
C ASN A 122 4.68 7.04 -6.20
N SER A 123 5.80 6.38 -5.86
CA SER A 123 6.98 6.31 -6.74
C SER A 123 6.82 5.24 -7.83
N TRP A 124 5.85 4.34 -7.68
CA TRP A 124 5.64 3.24 -8.62
C TRP A 124 5.06 3.76 -9.91
N ALA A 125 5.51 3.19 -11.04
CA ALA A 125 4.92 3.53 -12.32
C ALA A 125 3.49 3.01 -12.38
N THR A 126 2.54 3.88 -12.74
CA THR A 126 1.14 3.53 -12.94
C THR A 126 0.76 3.58 -14.42
N ALA A 127 -0.07 2.64 -14.88
CA ALA A 127 -0.69 2.70 -16.19
C ALA A 127 -2.22 2.74 -16.04
N LYS A 128 -2.89 3.44 -16.96
CA LYS A 128 -4.33 3.30 -17.13
C LYS A 128 -4.60 1.98 -17.88
N SER A 129 -5.46 1.13 -17.32
CA SER A 129 -5.96 -0.10 -17.94
C SER A 129 -6.93 0.18 -19.07
#